data_AF-A0AAU9FE36-F1
#
_entry.id   AF-A0AAU9FE36-F1
#
_cell.length_a   1.000
_cell.length_b   1.000
_cell.length_c   1.000
_cell.angle_alpha   90.00
_cell.angle_beta   90.00
_cell.angle_gamma   90.00
#
_symmetry.space_group_name_H-M   'P 1'
#
loop_
_entity.id
_entity.type
_entity.pdbx_description
1 polymer ?
#
loop_
_entity_poly.entity_id
_entity_poly.type
_entity_poly.pdbx_seq_one_letter_code
_entity_poly.pdbx_strand_id
1 'polypeptide(L)'
;MRRHCSSLSLPPFPPKRFLPLTNGQLETRRSGLEQYLQIIGQDARIARLPFLQQFFQRAQMDTALAEGNVASDSEEKQLEVEVYTNPNGAQLLINCNVQQNASLLLKSVCRELKLPDELMKLFCLYLMRKKRESDELVLVRRLMDFESPYITRLHAQPCELLLRTCYWDSSWDAKLYGNKVALNLLYNQTVADVSREWVVICSPGLGRQLSHLQMQGRCLEYMNVVRDLPSYGCLQFEAANVDYPDPKTVALVSIGNKELSLRTARGAKIYETKFRVTRMRSWRVSVTHNALESRHEPSQLQLAFEYLIAKQTLRWITISSDQAMLMSVCLQAMVDQLLHGGGGKPAPSSDDEQDAGATSSASTPSSVSSTSTSTCASTSYSTTTTASMTTPPVKFLAQDLTPKSKQQRLTTSRTFGAVFFRNDGEAGAHVANEAFEGIGDDDL
;
A
#
# COMPACT_ATOMS: atom_id res chain seq x y z
N MET A 1 -1.78 -5.19 -19.06
CA MET A 1 -2.03 -6.66 -19.11
C MET A 1 -1.70 -7.19 -20.52
N ARG A 2 -2.27 -8.31 -21.00
CA ARG A 2 -1.87 -9.12 -22.19
C ARG A 2 -1.00 -8.46 -23.29
N ARG A 3 -1.37 -7.29 -23.84
CA ARG A 3 -0.58 -6.59 -24.88
C ARG A 3 0.79 -6.05 -24.40
N HIS A 4 0.95 -5.79 -23.11
CA HIS A 4 2.14 -5.20 -22.47
C HIS A 4 2.85 -6.17 -21.52
N CYS A 5 2.40 -7.43 -21.44
CA CYS A 5 2.93 -8.45 -20.54
C CYS A 5 3.16 -9.77 -21.32
N SER A 6 3.52 -9.68 -22.60
CA SER A 6 3.64 -10.83 -23.51
C SER A 6 4.74 -11.82 -23.11
N SER A 7 5.69 -11.41 -22.27
CA SER A 7 6.74 -12.24 -21.65
C SER A 7 6.34 -12.87 -20.31
N LEU A 8 5.18 -12.53 -19.73
CA LEU A 8 4.75 -12.99 -18.42
C LEU A 8 3.54 -13.93 -18.54
N SER A 9 3.58 -15.03 -17.77
CA SER A 9 2.45 -15.97 -17.66
C SER A 9 1.32 -15.33 -16.86
N LEU A 10 0.38 -14.69 -17.55
CA LEU A 10 -0.80 -14.08 -16.92
C LEU A 10 -1.87 -15.14 -16.62
N PRO A 11 -2.57 -15.06 -15.47
CA PRO A 11 -3.71 -15.93 -15.17
C PRO A 11 -4.85 -15.78 -16.19
N PRO A 12 -5.75 -16.79 -16.30
CA PRO A 12 -6.86 -16.77 -17.25
C PRO A 12 -7.86 -15.65 -16.93
N PHE A 13 -7.81 -14.55 -17.69
CA PHE A 13 -8.75 -13.44 -17.54
C PHE A 13 -10.22 -13.89 -17.70
N PRO A 14 -11.12 -13.55 -16.75
CA PRO A 14 -12.54 -13.95 -16.78
C PRO A 14 -13.25 -13.55 -18.08
N PRO A 15 -13.89 -14.51 -18.79
CA PRO A 15 -14.42 -14.26 -20.13
C PRO A 15 -15.59 -13.28 -20.12
N LYS A 16 -15.60 -12.38 -21.13
CA LYS A 16 -16.80 -11.61 -21.48
C LYS A 16 -17.76 -12.57 -22.21
N ARG A 17 -19.04 -12.59 -21.81
CA ARG A 17 -20.11 -13.26 -22.58
C ARG A 17 -20.83 -12.22 -23.45
N PHE A 18 -21.30 -12.65 -24.62
CA PHE A 18 -21.98 -11.77 -25.60
C PHE A 18 -23.47 -11.53 -25.27
N LEU A 19 -24.10 -12.45 -24.54
CA LEU A 19 -25.48 -12.31 -24.07
C LEU A 19 -25.52 -11.62 -22.69
N PRO A 20 -26.64 -10.94 -22.35
CA PRO A 20 -26.88 -10.43 -21.00
C PRO A 20 -26.68 -11.51 -19.93
N LEU A 21 -25.99 -11.15 -18.85
CA LEU A 21 -25.69 -12.06 -17.74
C LEU A 21 -26.85 -12.06 -16.75
N THR A 22 -27.24 -13.26 -16.29
CA THR A 22 -28.13 -13.39 -15.12
C THR A 22 -27.43 -12.94 -13.84
N ASN A 23 -28.18 -12.59 -12.79
CA ASN A 23 -27.62 -12.09 -11.52
C ASN A 23 -26.55 -13.04 -10.93
N GLY A 24 -26.78 -14.36 -10.93
CA GLY A 24 -25.78 -15.33 -10.49
C GLY A 24 -24.51 -15.31 -11.34
N GLN A 25 -24.64 -15.21 -12.67
CA GLN A 25 -23.49 -15.13 -13.59
C GLN A 25 -22.76 -13.79 -13.54
N LEU A 26 -23.44 -12.69 -13.19
CA LEU A 26 -22.81 -11.42 -12.85
C LEU A 26 -21.93 -11.58 -11.60
N GLU A 27 -22.44 -12.22 -10.55
CA GLU A 27 -21.71 -12.40 -9.29
C GLU A 27 -20.51 -13.36 -9.45
N THR A 28 -20.68 -14.50 -10.13
CA THR A 28 -19.56 -15.39 -10.49
C THR A 28 -18.48 -14.63 -11.26
N ARG A 29 -18.87 -13.71 -12.17
CA ARG A 29 -17.91 -12.92 -12.94
C ARG A 29 -17.27 -11.79 -12.13
N ARG A 30 -17.95 -11.20 -11.13
CA ARG A 30 -17.36 -10.26 -10.17
C ARG A 30 -16.29 -10.96 -9.35
N SER A 31 -16.63 -12.08 -8.71
CA SER A 31 -15.69 -12.92 -7.94
C SER A 31 -14.48 -13.34 -8.77
N GLY A 32 -14.67 -13.82 -10.01
CA GLY A 32 -13.54 -14.15 -10.89
C GLY A 32 -12.67 -12.94 -11.30
N LEU A 33 -13.25 -11.74 -11.42
CA LEU A 33 -12.49 -10.50 -11.69
C LEU A 33 -11.72 -10.03 -10.44
N GLU A 34 -12.32 -10.16 -9.26
CA GLU A 34 -11.69 -9.91 -7.97
C GLU A 34 -10.47 -10.84 -7.78
N GLN A 35 -10.67 -12.14 -7.97
CA GLN A 35 -9.60 -13.16 -7.92
C GLN A 35 -8.51 -12.90 -8.98
N TYR A 36 -8.87 -12.52 -10.20
CA TYR A 36 -7.89 -12.14 -11.22
C TYR A 36 -7.05 -10.93 -10.78
N LEU A 37 -7.67 -9.91 -10.17
CA LEU A 37 -6.98 -8.72 -9.64
C LEU A 37 -6.09 -9.06 -8.43
N GLN A 38 -6.52 -9.98 -7.56
CA GLN A 38 -5.71 -10.50 -6.44
C GLN A 38 -4.42 -11.15 -6.97
N ILE A 39 -4.54 -12.11 -7.92
CA ILE A 39 -3.39 -12.86 -8.43
C ILE A 39 -2.38 -11.94 -9.15
N ILE A 40 -2.84 -11.00 -10.00
CA ILE A 40 -1.90 -10.06 -10.65
C ILE A 40 -1.33 -9.00 -9.70
N GLY A 41 -1.96 -8.77 -8.54
CA GLY A 41 -1.49 -7.87 -7.50
C GLY A 41 -0.42 -8.49 -6.59
N GLN A 42 -0.33 -9.83 -6.54
CA GLN A 42 0.69 -10.58 -5.80
C GLN A 42 2.04 -10.59 -6.53
N ASP A 43 2.04 -10.66 -7.87
CA ASP A 43 3.28 -10.55 -8.66
C ASP A 43 3.81 -9.11 -8.61
N ALA A 44 4.86 -8.88 -7.83
CA ALA A 44 5.48 -7.56 -7.66
C ALA A 44 5.94 -6.93 -9.00
N ARG A 45 6.30 -7.75 -10.01
CA ARG A 45 6.70 -7.28 -11.35
C ARG A 45 5.51 -6.75 -12.14
N ILE A 46 4.30 -7.21 -11.83
CA ILE A 46 3.05 -6.77 -12.46
C ILE A 46 2.42 -5.62 -11.66
N ALA A 47 2.40 -5.71 -10.33
CA ALA A 47 1.86 -4.68 -9.43
C ALA A 47 2.55 -3.31 -9.58
N ARG A 48 3.84 -3.30 -9.94
CA ARG A 48 4.64 -2.08 -10.19
C ARG A 48 4.45 -1.46 -11.59
N LEU A 49 3.67 -2.08 -12.49
CA LEU A 49 3.55 -1.58 -13.88
C LEU A 49 2.64 -0.34 -13.95
N PRO A 50 3.06 0.75 -14.64
CA PRO A 50 2.34 2.03 -14.63
C PRO A 50 0.87 1.94 -15.04
N PHE A 51 0.53 1.10 -16.03
CA PHE A 51 -0.87 0.92 -16.46
C PHE A 51 -1.77 0.24 -15.41
N LEU A 52 -1.19 -0.54 -14.48
CA LEU A 52 -1.96 -1.20 -13.43
C LEU A 52 -2.12 -0.27 -12.22
N GLN A 53 -1.08 0.49 -11.89
CA GLN A 53 -1.17 1.61 -10.94
C GLN A 53 -2.22 2.62 -11.40
N GLN A 54 -2.14 3.10 -12.65
CA GLN A 54 -3.11 4.03 -13.24
C GLN A 54 -4.54 3.45 -13.26
N PHE A 55 -4.70 2.14 -13.52
CA PHE A 55 -5.99 1.46 -13.46
C PHE A 55 -6.60 1.52 -12.05
N PHE A 56 -5.84 1.18 -11.00
CA PHE A 56 -6.34 1.24 -9.62
C PHE A 56 -6.60 2.68 -9.16
N GLN A 57 -5.71 3.63 -9.50
CA GLN A 57 -5.87 5.05 -9.23
C GLN A 57 -7.17 5.61 -9.85
N ARG A 58 -7.42 5.29 -11.13
CA ARG A 58 -8.63 5.74 -11.83
C ARG A 58 -9.89 5.04 -11.32
N ALA A 59 -9.83 3.74 -10.99
CA ALA A 59 -10.95 3.04 -10.36
C ALA A 59 -11.33 3.64 -8.99
N GLN A 60 -10.34 4.08 -8.20
CA GLN A 60 -10.58 4.81 -6.95
C GLN A 60 -11.24 6.18 -7.21
N MET A 61 -10.75 6.94 -8.20
CA MET A 61 -11.34 8.23 -8.60
C MET A 61 -12.79 8.09 -9.11
N ASP A 62 -13.03 7.19 -10.07
CA ASP A 62 -14.35 6.98 -10.66
C ASP A 62 -15.38 6.51 -9.59
N THR A 63 -14.94 5.76 -8.57
CA THR A 63 -15.80 5.39 -7.44
C THR A 63 -16.10 6.57 -6.52
N ALA A 64 -15.12 7.43 -6.22
CA ALA A 64 -15.33 8.62 -5.39
C ALA A 64 -16.28 9.63 -6.07
N LEU A 65 -16.16 9.80 -7.39
CA LEU A 65 -17.09 10.59 -8.22
C LEU A 65 -18.49 9.98 -8.20
N ALA A 66 -18.62 8.66 -8.39
CA ALA A 66 -19.92 7.96 -8.39
C ALA A 66 -20.62 7.94 -7.02
N GLU A 67 -19.88 8.04 -5.92
CA GLU A 67 -20.41 8.18 -4.56
C GLU A 67 -20.69 9.65 -4.16
N GLY A 68 -20.35 10.63 -5.00
CA GLY A 68 -20.53 12.06 -4.71
C GLY A 68 -19.56 12.61 -3.64
N ASN A 69 -18.48 11.88 -3.37
CA ASN A 69 -17.44 12.24 -2.40
C ASN A 69 -16.47 13.31 -2.94
N VAL A 70 -16.43 13.48 -4.26
CA VAL A 70 -15.56 14.37 -5.03
C VAL A 70 -16.40 14.97 -6.16
N ALA A 71 -16.23 16.26 -6.46
CA ALA A 71 -17.01 16.97 -7.46
C ALA A 71 -16.44 16.86 -8.89
N SER A 72 -15.11 16.81 -9.02
CA SER A 72 -14.40 16.57 -10.29
C SER A 72 -13.00 16.01 -10.03
N ASP A 73 -12.38 15.38 -11.02
CA ASP A 73 -10.99 14.90 -10.92
C ASP A 73 -9.94 16.02 -10.89
N SER A 74 -10.34 17.26 -11.18
CA SER A 74 -9.55 18.49 -11.03
C SER A 74 -9.81 19.24 -9.71
N GLU A 75 -10.46 18.63 -8.72
CA GLU A 75 -10.78 19.30 -7.46
C GLU A 75 -9.53 19.44 -6.56
N GLU A 76 -9.22 20.68 -6.14
CA GLU A 76 -8.14 20.95 -5.19
C GLU A 76 -8.62 20.87 -3.75
N LYS A 77 -7.78 20.30 -2.87
CA LYS A 77 -8.05 20.07 -1.45
C LYS A 77 -6.83 20.40 -0.61
N GLN A 78 -7.05 20.47 0.70
CA GLN A 78 -5.98 20.46 1.69
C GLN A 78 -6.01 19.16 2.48
N LEU A 79 -4.83 18.62 2.76
CA LEU A 79 -4.61 17.47 3.61
C LEU A 79 -3.67 17.83 4.75
N GLU A 80 -4.09 17.52 5.97
CA GLU A 80 -3.22 17.47 7.13
C GLU A 80 -2.41 16.17 7.09
N VAL A 81 -1.09 16.29 7.20
CA VAL A 81 -0.14 15.18 7.32
C VAL A 81 0.66 15.37 8.60
N GLU A 82 0.61 14.42 9.54
CA GLU A 82 1.47 14.43 10.72
C GLU A 82 2.93 14.15 10.31
N VAL A 83 3.85 14.92 10.87
CA VAL A 83 5.29 14.85 10.64
C VAL A 83 6.05 14.95 11.96
N TYR A 84 7.08 14.12 12.15
CA TYR A 84 7.91 14.14 13.37
C TYR A 84 8.94 15.28 13.34
N THR A 85 8.50 16.53 13.27
CA THR A 85 9.36 17.69 13.50
C THR A 85 9.65 17.93 14.99
N ASN A 86 8.79 17.41 15.86
CA ASN A 86 8.93 17.30 17.32
C ASN A 86 8.31 15.95 17.79
N PRO A 87 8.53 15.48 19.04
CA PRO A 87 8.11 14.14 19.47
C PRO A 87 6.60 13.93 19.55
N ASN A 88 5.81 14.98 19.73
CA ASN A 88 4.34 14.90 19.76
C ASN A 88 3.72 14.94 18.35
N GLY A 89 4.56 15.01 17.31
CA GLY A 89 4.16 15.30 15.94
C GLY A 89 3.82 16.78 15.73
N ALA A 90 3.83 17.21 14.47
CA ALA A 90 3.21 18.45 14.02
C ALA A 90 2.33 18.14 12.81
N GLN A 91 1.22 18.85 12.64
CA GLN A 91 0.45 18.78 11.42
C GLN A 91 1.06 19.73 10.37
N LEU A 92 1.23 19.21 9.15
CA LEU A 92 1.65 19.95 7.97
C LEU A 92 0.48 19.98 6.98
N LEU A 93 0.06 21.19 6.58
CA LEU A 93 -1.08 21.39 5.69
C LEU A 93 -0.62 21.47 4.24
N ILE A 94 -0.95 20.45 3.44
CA ILE A 94 -0.52 20.31 2.05
C ILE A 94 -1.70 20.54 1.11
N ASN A 95 -1.54 21.48 0.17
CA ASN A 95 -2.44 21.58 -0.99
C ASN A 95 -2.21 20.38 -1.91
N CYS A 96 -3.28 19.70 -2.31
CA CYS A 96 -3.23 18.54 -3.20
C CYS A 96 -4.48 18.41 -4.06
N ASN A 97 -4.28 17.93 -5.29
CA ASN A 97 -5.37 17.55 -6.17
C ASN A 97 -5.99 16.21 -5.72
N VAL A 98 -7.31 16.02 -5.85
CA VAL A 98 -7.98 14.75 -5.48
C VAL A 98 -7.47 13.52 -6.25
N GLN A 99 -6.95 13.69 -7.47
CA GLN A 99 -6.33 12.63 -8.27
C GLN A 99 -4.88 12.32 -7.85
N GLN A 100 -4.20 13.23 -7.14
CA GLN A 100 -2.78 13.12 -6.80
C GLN A 100 -2.50 11.86 -5.97
N ASN A 101 -1.53 11.06 -6.41
CA ASN A 101 -1.20 9.79 -5.77
C ASN A 101 -0.26 9.95 -4.56
N ALA A 102 -0.04 8.85 -3.83
CA ALA A 102 0.77 8.83 -2.61
C ALA A 102 2.22 9.30 -2.83
N SER A 103 2.86 8.89 -3.91
CA SER A 103 4.26 9.27 -4.23
C SER A 103 4.38 10.76 -4.55
N LEU A 104 3.41 11.33 -5.29
CA LEU A 104 3.36 12.77 -5.57
C LEU A 104 3.01 13.60 -4.33
N LEU A 105 2.14 13.10 -3.43
CA LEU A 105 1.88 13.79 -2.16
C LEU A 105 3.11 13.75 -1.24
N LEU A 106 3.80 12.61 -1.16
CA LEU A 106 5.07 12.45 -0.44
C LEU A 106 6.10 13.47 -0.94
N LYS A 107 6.25 13.65 -2.26
CA LYS A 107 7.15 14.67 -2.82
C LYS A 107 6.76 16.10 -2.42
N SER A 108 5.47 16.44 -2.34
CA SER A 108 5.03 17.72 -1.78
C SER A 108 5.37 17.85 -0.29
N VAL A 109 5.09 16.83 0.53
CA VAL A 109 5.45 16.82 1.96
C VAL A 109 6.96 17.03 2.17
N CYS A 110 7.79 16.29 1.44
CA CYS A 110 9.25 16.40 1.52
C CYS A 110 9.77 17.78 1.09
N ARG A 111 9.17 18.39 0.04
CA ARG A 111 9.51 19.74 -0.41
C ARG A 111 9.20 20.80 0.66
N GLU A 112 8.02 20.77 1.28
CA GLU A 112 7.67 21.73 2.34
C GLU A 112 8.55 21.55 3.59
N LEU A 113 8.93 20.30 3.92
CA LEU A 113 9.91 19.98 4.97
C LEU A 113 11.36 20.34 4.60
N LYS A 114 11.64 20.66 3.32
CA LYS A 114 12.99 20.86 2.76
C LYS A 114 13.90 19.62 2.92
N LEU A 115 13.31 18.44 2.85
CA LEU A 115 14.02 17.16 2.77
C LEU A 115 14.44 16.90 1.30
N PRO A 116 15.72 16.56 1.02
CA PRO A 116 16.16 16.25 -0.35
C PRO A 116 15.45 15.03 -0.97
N ASP A 117 15.14 15.11 -2.26
CA ASP A 117 14.53 14.05 -3.06
C ASP A 117 15.28 12.70 -2.95
N GLU A 118 16.61 12.72 -2.83
CA GLU A 118 17.43 11.51 -2.64
C GLU A 118 17.11 10.72 -1.35
N LEU A 119 16.60 11.40 -0.32
CA LEU A 119 16.20 10.82 0.97
C LEU A 119 14.69 10.51 1.03
N MET A 120 13.88 11.05 0.11
CA MET A 120 12.42 10.82 0.05
C MET A 120 12.07 9.33 0.06
N LYS A 121 12.85 8.51 -0.66
CA LYS A 121 12.70 7.05 -0.75
C LYS A 121 12.92 6.27 0.55
N LEU A 122 13.31 6.94 1.63
CA LEU A 122 13.48 6.36 2.98
C LEU A 122 12.26 6.60 3.89
N PHE A 123 11.26 7.34 3.38
CA PHE A 123 10.00 7.63 4.05
C PHE A 123 8.81 7.14 3.20
N CYS A 124 7.64 7.01 3.81
CA CYS A 124 6.38 6.84 3.11
C CYS A 124 5.22 7.40 3.94
N LEU A 125 4.02 7.40 3.35
CA LEU A 125 2.79 7.82 4.01
C LEU A 125 2.05 6.62 4.60
N TYR A 126 1.58 6.75 5.82
CA TYR A 126 0.68 5.81 6.51
C TYR A 126 -0.67 6.48 6.79
N LEU A 127 -1.73 5.67 6.81
CA LEU A 127 -2.93 5.98 7.59
C LEU A 127 -2.67 5.60 9.05
N MET A 128 -3.00 6.50 9.96
CA MET A 128 -3.00 6.23 11.39
C MET A 128 -4.28 6.73 12.06
N ARG A 129 -4.55 6.24 13.27
CA ARG A 129 -5.69 6.63 14.11
C ARG A 129 -5.20 6.84 15.54
N LYS A 130 -5.58 7.95 16.16
CA LYS A 130 -5.39 8.18 17.60
C LYS A 130 -6.62 7.65 18.36
N LYS A 131 -6.41 6.88 19.43
CA LYS A 131 -7.51 6.44 20.31
C LYS A 131 -7.97 7.60 21.19
N ARG A 132 -9.26 7.93 21.14
CA ARG A 132 -9.85 9.09 21.86
C ARG A 132 -9.67 9.06 23.39
N GLU A 133 -9.41 7.89 23.96
CA GLU A 133 -9.36 7.67 25.41
C GLU A 133 -7.92 7.63 25.96
N SER A 134 -6.92 7.34 25.10
CA SER A 134 -5.52 7.15 25.51
C SER A 134 -4.49 7.93 24.69
N ASP A 135 -4.91 8.64 23.63
CA ASP A 135 -4.07 9.24 22.58
C ASP A 135 -3.07 8.26 21.91
N GLU A 136 -3.32 6.96 22.05
CA GLU A 136 -2.48 5.91 21.49
C GLU A 136 -2.60 5.90 19.95
N LEU A 137 -1.46 6.01 19.27
CA LEU A 137 -1.38 6.01 17.82
C LEU A 137 -1.34 4.57 17.29
N VAL A 138 -2.35 4.21 16.50
CA VAL A 138 -2.47 2.94 15.78
C VAL A 138 -2.15 3.17 14.30
N LEU A 139 -1.11 2.51 13.77
CA LEU A 139 -0.84 2.48 12.33
C LEU A 139 -1.83 1.53 11.66
N VAL A 140 -2.72 2.06 10.82
CA VAL A 140 -3.78 1.26 10.18
C VAL A 140 -3.28 0.62 8.89
N ARG A 141 -2.53 1.38 8.08
CA ARG A 141 -2.17 0.95 6.72
C ARG A 141 -1.03 1.80 6.14
N ARG A 142 -0.09 1.21 5.40
CA ARG A 142 0.82 1.97 4.51
C ARG A 142 0.06 2.34 3.24
N LEU A 143 0.25 3.54 2.69
CA LEU A 143 -0.28 3.89 1.37
C LEU A 143 0.62 3.28 0.29
N MET A 144 0.01 2.80 -0.79
CA MET A 144 0.70 2.31 -1.98
C MET A 144 0.75 3.42 -3.04
N ASP A 145 1.76 3.39 -3.91
CA ASP A 145 2.07 4.48 -4.86
C ASP A 145 0.91 4.88 -5.79
N PHE A 146 -0.01 3.96 -6.09
CA PHE A 146 -1.17 4.23 -6.96
C PHE A 146 -2.32 4.95 -6.27
N GLU A 147 -2.34 5.03 -4.94
CA GLU A 147 -3.52 5.48 -4.19
C GLU A 147 -3.59 7.00 -4.08
N SER A 148 -4.77 7.58 -4.29
CA SER A 148 -5.06 8.97 -3.89
C SER A 148 -5.15 9.04 -2.36
N PRO A 149 -4.26 9.78 -1.66
CA PRO A 149 -4.31 9.88 -0.21
C PRO A 149 -5.57 10.58 0.28
N TYR A 150 -6.13 11.51 -0.52
CA TYR A 150 -7.39 12.20 -0.19
C TYR A 150 -8.57 11.22 -0.13
N ILE A 151 -8.80 10.49 -1.22
CA ILE A 151 -9.91 9.53 -1.32
C ILE A 151 -9.72 8.39 -0.31
N THR A 152 -8.50 7.88 -0.20
CA THR A 152 -8.10 6.88 0.80
C THR A 152 -8.43 7.30 2.23
N ARG A 153 -8.06 8.53 2.64
CA ARG A 153 -8.33 9.05 3.98
C ARG A 153 -9.84 9.27 4.22
N LEU A 154 -10.59 9.66 3.20
CA LEU A 154 -12.03 9.88 3.28
C LEU A 154 -12.81 8.57 3.54
N HIS A 155 -12.45 7.47 2.88
CA HIS A 155 -13.05 6.16 3.15
C HIS A 155 -12.57 5.52 4.46
N ALA A 156 -11.43 5.95 4.98
CA ALA A 156 -10.84 5.45 6.22
C ALA A 156 -11.11 6.32 7.46
N GLN A 157 -12.10 7.23 7.43
CA GLN A 157 -12.38 8.10 8.58
C GLN A 157 -12.66 7.31 9.89
N PRO A 158 -12.15 7.76 11.05
CA PRO A 158 -11.44 9.01 11.31
C PRO A 158 -9.90 8.86 11.30
N CYS A 159 -9.30 8.27 10.25
CA CYS A 159 -7.85 8.22 10.14
C CYS A 159 -7.23 9.53 9.62
N GLU A 160 -6.03 9.81 10.10
CA GLU A 160 -5.11 10.88 9.69
C GLU A 160 -3.99 10.30 8.81
N LEU A 161 -3.23 11.17 8.12
CA LEU A 161 -2.02 10.78 7.38
C LEU A 161 -0.78 11.04 8.23
N LEU A 162 0.22 10.17 8.14
CA LEU A 162 1.49 10.26 8.86
C LEU A 162 2.68 10.01 7.92
N LEU A 163 3.70 10.87 7.98
CA LEU A 163 5.02 10.61 7.41
C LEU A 163 5.87 9.81 8.40
N ARG A 164 6.36 8.63 8.00
CA ARG A 164 7.25 7.78 8.81
C ARG A 164 8.31 7.11 7.92
N THR A 165 9.44 6.70 8.48
CA THR A 165 10.43 5.87 7.76
C THR A 165 9.82 4.56 7.23
N CYS A 166 10.42 3.99 6.17
CA CYS A 166 9.85 2.87 5.41
C CYS A 166 10.79 1.66 5.18
N TYR A 167 11.94 1.63 5.84
CA TYR A 167 12.96 0.57 5.76
C TYR A 167 13.07 -0.22 7.08
N TRP A 168 13.60 -1.45 7.01
CA TRP A 168 13.65 -2.42 8.13
C TRP A 168 15.05 -2.73 8.66
N ASP A 169 16.07 -2.08 8.12
CA ASP A 169 17.48 -2.25 8.51
C ASP A 169 18.05 -0.91 9.02
N SER A 170 18.45 -0.88 10.29
CA SER A 170 19.03 0.29 10.96
C SER A 170 20.42 0.69 10.45
N SER A 171 21.01 -0.07 9.50
CA SER A 171 22.18 0.41 8.74
C SER A 171 21.84 1.64 7.88
N TRP A 172 20.56 1.81 7.50
CA TRP A 172 20.11 2.91 6.64
C TRP A 172 19.97 4.25 7.37
N ASP A 173 19.89 4.25 8.72
CA ASP A 173 19.85 5.47 9.54
C ASP A 173 21.07 6.38 9.29
N ALA A 174 22.23 5.77 8.99
CA ALA A 174 23.46 6.48 8.66
C ALA A 174 23.33 7.40 7.43
N LYS A 175 22.39 7.11 6.52
CA LYS A 175 22.09 7.95 5.34
C LYS A 175 21.26 9.19 5.71
N LEU A 176 20.53 9.15 6.82
CA LEU A 176 19.74 10.28 7.32
C LEU A 176 20.57 11.20 8.21
N TYR A 177 21.56 10.67 8.95
CA TYR A 177 22.38 11.44 9.90
C TYR A 177 23.13 12.63 9.27
N GLY A 178 23.49 12.55 7.98
CA GLY A 178 24.17 13.64 7.27
C GLY A 178 23.30 14.88 6.98
N ASN A 179 21.97 14.76 7.06
CA ASN A 179 21.04 15.84 6.77
C ASN A 179 20.24 16.25 8.03
N LYS A 180 20.24 17.54 8.37
CA LYS A 180 19.61 18.04 9.60
C LYS A 180 18.10 17.82 9.68
N VAL A 181 17.39 17.89 8.55
CA VAL A 181 15.93 17.63 8.50
C VAL A 181 15.67 16.14 8.68
N ALA A 182 16.39 15.30 7.93
CA ALA A 182 16.28 13.85 7.97
C ALA A 182 16.60 13.28 9.37
N LEU A 183 17.70 13.73 9.99
CA LEU A 183 18.06 13.40 11.36
C LEU A 183 16.98 13.85 12.35
N ASN A 184 16.42 15.06 12.20
CA ASN A 184 15.37 15.54 13.10
C ASN A 184 14.08 14.71 12.97
N LEU A 185 13.68 14.32 11.75
CA LEU A 185 12.54 13.43 11.52
C LEU A 185 12.74 12.06 12.20
N LEU A 186 13.88 11.41 11.96
CA LEU A 186 14.21 10.11 12.56
C LEU A 186 14.31 10.20 14.10
N TYR A 187 14.98 11.23 14.62
CA TYR A 187 15.14 11.44 16.06
C TYR A 187 13.80 11.60 16.77
N ASN A 188 12.94 12.52 16.31
CA ASN A 188 11.66 12.75 16.97
C ASN A 188 10.69 11.57 16.81
N GLN A 189 10.72 10.88 15.66
CA GLN A 189 10.01 9.60 15.48
C GLN A 189 10.47 8.59 16.53
N THR A 190 11.78 8.47 16.75
CA THR A 190 12.35 7.52 17.70
C THR A 190 12.06 7.89 19.16
N VAL A 191 12.06 9.18 19.51
CA VAL A 191 11.62 9.65 20.84
C VAL A 191 10.13 9.31 21.06
N ALA A 192 9.29 9.43 20.02
CA ALA A 192 7.88 9.04 20.09
C ALA A 192 7.69 7.51 20.19
N ASP A 193 8.50 6.72 19.51
CA ASP A 193 8.47 5.25 19.60
C ASP A 193 8.96 4.76 20.99
N VAL A 194 9.92 5.46 21.59
CA VAL A 194 10.37 5.21 22.98
C VAL A 194 9.29 5.61 24.00
N SER A 195 8.64 6.78 23.84
CA SER A 195 7.60 7.22 24.78
C SER A 195 6.30 6.40 24.70
N ARG A 196 6.08 5.70 23.58
CA ARG A 196 4.98 4.73 23.37
C ARG A 196 5.33 3.29 23.78
N GLU A 197 6.51 3.05 24.36
CA GLU A 197 7.03 1.72 24.72
C GLU A 197 7.17 0.73 23.53
N TRP A 198 7.25 1.24 22.30
CA TRP A 198 7.53 0.41 21.11
C TRP A 198 8.98 -0.06 21.12
N VAL A 199 9.90 0.78 21.59
CA VAL A 199 11.30 0.43 21.88
C VAL A 199 11.46 0.10 23.37
N VAL A 200 12.04 -1.06 23.70
CA VAL A 200 12.05 -1.57 25.08
C VAL A 200 13.27 -1.09 25.86
N ILE A 201 13.04 -0.21 26.85
CA ILE A 201 14.09 0.27 27.77
C ILE A 201 14.43 -0.84 28.78
N CYS A 202 15.59 -1.48 28.60
CA CYS A 202 16.01 -2.62 29.43
C CYS A 202 16.47 -2.27 30.85
N SER A 203 16.66 -0.98 31.20
CA SER A 203 17.00 -0.59 32.58
C SER A 203 16.63 0.86 32.96
N PRO A 204 16.34 1.15 34.24
CA PRO A 204 16.16 2.52 34.73
C PRO A 204 17.41 3.41 34.68
N GLY A 205 18.61 2.83 34.45
CA GLY A 205 19.83 3.61 34.18
C GLY A 205 19.78 4.20 32.77
N LEU A 206 19.53 3.33 31.78
CA LEU A 206 19.38 3.68 30.37
C LEU A 206 18.26 4.71 30.14
N GLY A 207 17.10 4.54 30.76
CA GLY A 207 16.00 5.51 30.65
C GLY A 207 16.42 6.92 31.08
N ARG A 208 17.12 7.05 32.22
CA ARG A 208 17.65 8.34 32.69
C ARG A 208 18.72 8.92 31.76
N GLN A 209 19.55 8.09 31.13
CA GLN A 209 20.52 8.53 30.12
C GLN A 209 19.82 9.10 28.88
N LEU A 210 18.80 8.42 28.36
CA LEU A 210 18.01 8.90 27.23
C LEU A 210 17.31 10.23 27.54
N SER A 211 16.68 10.36 28.71
CA SER A 211 16.07 11.64 29.15
C SER A 211 17.11 12.76 29.29
N HIS A 212 18.32 12.47 29.77
CA HIS A 212 19.39 13.46 29.89
C HIS A 212 19.89 13.94 28.52
N LEU A 213 20.11 13.02 27.57
CA LEU A 213 20.50 13.34 26.19
C LEU A 213 19.41 14.15 25.47
N GLN A 214 18.13 13.83 25.71
CA GLN A 214 16.98 14.56 25.19
C GLN A 214 16.92 16.00 25.73
N MET A 215 17.07 16.19 27.05
CA MET A 215 17.13 17.53 27.67
C MET A 215 18.33 18.36 27.19
N GLN A 216 19.43 17.72 26.79
CA GLN A 216 20.61 18.40 26.22
C GLN A 216 20.52 18.60 24.70
N GLY A 217 19.47 18.12 24.02
CA GLY A 217 19.35 18.20 22.56
C GLY A 217 20.41 17.39 21.78
N ARG A 218 20.99 16.35 22.41
CA ARG A 218 22.11 15.56 21.85
C ARG A 218 21.61 14.43 20.94
N CYS A 219 20.91 14.81 19.86
CA CYS A 219 20.13 13.89 19.04
C CYS A 219 20.93 12.72 18.47
N LEU A 220 22.15 12.95 17.95
CA LEU A 220 23.00 11.86 17.41
C LEU A 220 23.41 10.85 18.50
N GLU A 221 23.66 11.31 19.71
CA GLU A 221 24.07 10.43 20.82
C GLU A 221 22.87 9.67 21.39
N TYR A 222 21.69 10.29 21.43
CA TYR A 222 20.43 9.59 21.69
C TYR A 222 20.22 8.48 20.65
N MET A 223 20.39 8.78 19.36
CA MET A 223 20.28 7.79 18.27
C MET A 223 21.30 6.66 18.41
N ASN A 224 22.55 6.97 18.79
CA ASN A 224 23.60 5.96 19.01
C ASN A 224 23.34 5.06 20.23
N VAL A 225 22.58 5.51 21.24
CA VAL A 225 22.18 4.69 22.40
C VAL A 225 20.92 3.87 22.10
N VAL A 226 19.93 4.46 21.42
CA VAL A 226 18.61 3.84 21.20
C VAL A 226 18.63 2.77 20.10
N ARG A 227 19.56 2.87 19.13
CA ARG A 227 19.68 1.92 18.01
C ARG A 227 20.02 0.48 18.41
N ASP A 228 20.64 0.30 19.57
CA ASP A 228 21.09 -1.00 20.08
C ASP A 228 20.06 -1.64 21.04
N LEU A 229 18.87 -1.03 21.17
CA LEU A 229 17.82 -1.49 22.08
C LEU A 229 16.85 -2.48 21.41
N PRO A 230 16.30 -3.46 22.16
CA PRO A 230 15.29 -4.36 21.63
C PRO A 230 14.07 -3.61 21.10
N SER A 231 13.55 -4.07 19.96
CA SER A 231 12.43 -3.47 19.22
C SER A 231 12.70 -2.09 18.60
N TYR A 232 13.93 -1.54 18.63
CA TYR A 232 14.27 -0.43 17.73
C TYR A 232 14.09 -0.86 16.27
N GLY A 233 13.53 0.02 15.43
CA GLY A 233 13.19 -0.28 14.04
C GLY A 233 11.98 -1.21 13.84
N CYS A 234 11.32 -1.68 14.90
CA CYS A 234 10.05 -2.41 14.78
C CYS A 234 8.86 -1.46 14.64
N LEU A 235 7.80 -1.94 13.98
CA LEU A 235 6.45 -1.40 14.16
C LEU A 235 5.71 -2.22 15.21
N GLN A 236 5.00 -1.52 16.09
CA GLN A 236 4.11 -2.11 17.09
C GLN A 236 2.68 -2.14 16.55
N PHE A 237 1.95 -3.19 16.91
CA PHE A 237 0.55 -3.42 16.59
C PHE A 237 -0.26 -3.57 17.88
N GLU A 238 -1.57 -3.42 17.79
CA GLU A 238 -2.48 -3.65 18.91
C GLU A 238 -2.45 -5.11 19.38
N ALA A 239 -2.91 -5.35 20.61
CA ALA A 239 -3.03 -6.69 21.16
C ALA A 239 -4.03 -7.52 20.33
N ALA A 240 -3.56 -8.67 19.83
CA ALA A 240 -4.28 -9.54 18.91
C ALA A 240 -4.56 -10.92 19.53
N ASN A 241 -5.60 -11.60 19.04
CA ASN A 241 -5.88 -12.99 19.41
C ASN A 241 -5.07 -13.94 18.53
N VAL A 242 -4.30 -14.84 19.14
CA VAL A 242 -3.41 -15.79 18.46
C VAL A 242 -3.71 -17.24 18.88
N ASP A 243 -3.49 -18.18 17.98
CA ASP A 243 -3.56 -19.63 18.22
C ASP A 243 -2.24 -20.24 18.75
N TYR A 244 -1.25 -19.42 19.09
CA TYR A 244 0.08 -19.82 19.54
C TYR A 244 0.50 -19.12 20.84
N PRO A 245 1.15 -19.82 21.80
CA PRO A 245 1.40 -21.27 21.77
C PRO A 245 0.11 -22.06 22.05
N ASP A 246 -0.78 -21.47 22.84
CA ASP A 246 -2.10 -21.99 23.24
C ASP A 246 -3.23 -21.27 22.48
N PRO A 247 -4.36 -21.92 22.17
CA PRO A 247 -5.51 -21.25 21.56
C PRO A 247 -6.06 -20.09 22.40
N LYS A 248 -6.44 -18.99 21.75
CA LYS A 248 -6.92 -17.75 22.38
C LYS A 248 -5.85 -17.03 23.24
N THR A 249 -4.58 -17.18 22.90
CA THR A 249 -3.50 -16.37 23.50
C THR A 249 -3.66 -14.92 23.04
N VAL A 250 -3.79 -13.97 23.96
CA VAL A 250 -3.71 -12.54 23.65
C VAL A 250 -2.25 -12.12 23.62
N ALA A 251 -1.78 -11.58 22.50
CA ALA A 251 -0.40 -11.17 22.29
C ALA A 251 -0.32 -9.76 21.71
N LEU A 252 0.57 -8.93 22.25
CA LEU A 252 1.01 -7.69 21.61
C LEU A 252 2.00 -8.07 20.50
N VAL A 253 1.76 -7.60 19.27
CA VAL A 253 2.54 -8.01 18.09
C VAL A 253 3.52 -6.91 17.70
N SER A 254 4.77 -7.30 17.43
CA SER A 254 5.82 -6.43 16.90
C SER A 254 6.37 -7.02 15.61
N ILE A 255 6.68 -6.20 14.60
CA ILE A 255 7.31 -6.67 13.35
C ILE A 255 8.49 -5.76 13.00
N GLY A 256 9.65 -6.35 12.72
CA GLY A 256 10.89 -5.66 12.35
C GLY A 256 12.12 -6.51 12.69
N ASN A 257 13.33 -6.02 12.47
CA ASN A 257 14.58 -6.76 12.78
C ASN A 257 14.64 -8.20 12.20
N LYS A 258 14.00 -8.41 11.04
CA LYS A 258 13.88 -9.72 10.34
C LYS A 258 13.01 -10.76 11.08
N GLU A 259 12.16 -10.33 12.00
CA GLU A 259 11.28 -11.18 12.80
C GLU A 259 9.87 -10.60 13.01
N LEU A 260 8.91 -11.49 13.29
CA LEU A 260 7.64 -11.18 13.93
C LEU A 260 7.73 -11.64 15.39
N SER A 261 7.40 -10.77 16.34
CA SER A 261 7.43 -11.07 17.78
C SER A 261 6.03 -11.04 18.38
N LEU A 262 5.74 -12.01 19.25
CA LEU A 262 4.52 -12.10 20.04
C LEU A 262 4.87 -11.94 21.53
N ARG A 263 4.47 -10.82 22.14
CA ARG A 263 4.70 -10.51 23.55
C ARG A 263 3.42 -10.77 24.35
N THR A 264 3.47 -11.70 25.29
CA THR A 264 2.32 -12.21 26.06
C THR A 264 2.55 -12.06 27.56
N ALA A 265 1.50 -11.76 28.31
CA ALA A 265 1.54 -11.74 29.78
C ALA A 265 0.95 -13.05 30.34
N ARG A 266 1.67 -13.71 31.25
CA ARG A 266 1.22 -14.92 31.97
C ARG A 266 1.45 -14.69 33.47
N GLY A 267 0.43 -14.13 34.13
CA GLY A 267 0.56 -13.59 35.48
C GLY A 267 1.57 -12.42 35.50
N ALA A 268 2.45 -12.40 36.50
CA ALA A 268 3.49 -11.37 36.64
C ALA A 268 4.71 -11.54 35.69
N LYS A 269 4.68 -12.50 34.75
CA LYS A 269 5.77 -12.75 33.80
C LYS A 269 5.36 -12.41 32.37
N ILE A 270 6.21 -11.66 31.68
CA ILE A 270 6.12 -11.40 30.23
C ILE A 270 6.94 -12.45 29.49
N TYR A 271 6.38 -13.00 28.41
CA TYR A 271 7.02 -13.97 27.52
C TYR A 271 6.99 -13.42 26.10
N GLU A 272 8.15 -13.36 25.43
CA GLU A 272 8.28 -12.95 24.03
C GLU A 272 8.66 -14.15 23.17
N THR A 273 7.84 -14.48 22.17
CA THR A 273 8.14 -15.51 21.16
C THR A 273 8.53 -14.81 19.86
N LYS A 274 9.64 -15.24 19.23
CA LYS A 274 10.20 -14.62 18.02
C LYS A 274 10.15 -15.59 16.85
N PHE A 275 9.64 -15.11 15.71
CA PHE A 275 9.49 -15.86 14.47
C PHE A 275 10.33 -15.19 13.37
N ARG A 276 11.53 -15.71 13.12
CA ARG A 276 12.39 -15.25 12.01
C ARG A 276 11.67 -15.38 10.66
N VAL A 277 11.69 -14.32 9.86
CA VAL A 277 11.05 -14.29 8.53
C VAL A 277 11.60 -15.38 7.61
N THR A 278 12.89 -15.68 7.68
CA THR A 278 13.60 -16.77 6.97
C THR A 278 12.99 -18.16 7.20
N ARG A 279 12.28 -18.38 8.30
CA ARG A 279 11.64 -19.65 8.68
C ARG A 279 10.12 -19.68 8.45
N MET A 280 9.54 -18.63 7.85
CA MET A 280 8.17 -18.64 7.35
C MET A 280 8.15 -19.18 5.92
N ARG A 281 7.44 -20.26 5.62
CA ARG A 281 7.32 -20.78 4.24
C ARG A 281 6.37 -19.95 3.39
N SER A 282 5.25 -19.54 3.99
CA SER A 282 4.23 -18.72 3.33
C SER A 282 3.39 -17.96 4.36
N TRP A 283 2.60 -16.98 3.91
CA TRP A 283 1.54 -16.39 4.71
C TRP A 283 0.32 -15.99 3.86
N ARG A 284 -0.81 -15.77 4.50
CA ARG A 284 -2.07 -15.34 3.87
C ARG A 284 -2.83 -14.40 4.79
N VAL A 285 -3.40 -13.35 4.21
CA VAL A 285 -4.45 -12.56 4.88
C VAL A 285 -5.79 -13.20 4.53
N SER A 286 -6.72 -13.26 5.48
CA SER A 286 -8.07 -13.75 5.23
C SER A 286 -9.11 -12.95 6.01
N VAL A 287 -10.36 -13.03 5.54
CA VAL A 287 -11.52 -12.36 6.13
C VAL A 287 -12.43 -13.45 6.70
N THR A 288 -12.62 -13.44 8.02
CA THR A 288 -13.63 -14.31 8.65
C THR A 288 -15.00 -13.65 8.57
N HIS A 289 -15.99 -14.39 8.05
CA HIS A 289 -17.39 -13.99 8.07
C HIS A 289 -18.15 -14.98 8.96
N ASN A 290 -18.83 -14.47 9.99
CA ASN A 290 -19.77 -15.28 10.78
C ASN A 290 -21.01 -15.56 9.93
N ALA A 291 -20.98 -16.66 9.17
CA ALA A 291 -21.96 -17.00 8.13
C ALA A 291 -23.41 -17.21 8.63
N LEU A 292 -23.63 -17.18 9.95
CA LEU A 292 -24.93 -17.35 10.59
C LEU A 292 -25.45 -16.07 11.29
N GLU A 293 -24.59 -15.11 11.64
CA GLU A 293 -24.92 -14.04 12.60
C GLU A 293 -24.70 -12.63 12.05
N SER A 294 -25.75 -12.13 11.39
CA SER A 294 -25.94 -10.74 10.96
C SER A 294 -25.05 -10.22 9.81
N ARG A 295 -25.51 -9.14 9.16
CA ARG A 295 -24.71 -8.29 8.27
C ARG A 295 -24.21 -7.03 8.99
N HIS A 296 -23.97 -7.14 10.30
CA HIS A 296 -23.66 -6.03 11.19
C HIS A 296 -22.39 -6.23 12.03
N GLU A 297 -22.00 -7.47 12.31
CA GLU A 297 -20.69 -7.76 12.89
C GLU A 297 -19.54 -7.35 11.94
N PRO A 298 -18.46 -6.73 12.45
CA PRO A 298 -17.30 -6.39 11.64
C PRO A 298 -16.59 -7.67 11.17
N SER A 299 -16.27 -7.72 9.87
CA SER A 299 -15.54 -8.85 9.28
C SER A 299 -14.10 -8.91 9.81
N GLN A 300 -13.84 -9.77 10.79
CA GLN A 300 -12.55 -9.86 11.45
C GLN A 300 -11.46 -10.35 10.48
N LEU A 301 -10.38 -9.57 10.40
CA LEU A 301 -9.21 -9.89 9.60
C LEU A 301 -8.25 -10.82 10.35
N GLN A 302 -7.62 -11.72 9.61
CA GLN A 302 -6.61 -12.66 10.13
C GLN A 302 -5.39 -12.70 9.22
N LEU A 303 -4.19 -12.67 9.81
CA LEU A 303 -2.94 -13.07 9.18
C LEU A 303 -2.60 -14.48 9.66
N ALA A 304 -2.55 -15.45 8.75
CA ALA A 304 -2.01 -16.78 9.04
C ALA A 304 -0.66 -16.94 8.34
N PHE A 305 0.37 -17.40 9.05
CA PHE A 305 1.69 -17.71 8.49
C PHE A 305 2.10 -19.14 8.83
N GLU A 306 2.86 -19.75 7.93
CA GLU A 306 3.31 -21.14 8.05
C GLU A 306 4.78 -21.18 8.46
N TYR A 307 5.05 -21.68 9.67
CA TYR A 307 6.35 -21.55 10.31
C TYR A 307 7.06 -22.89 10.49
N LEU A 308 8.35 -22.94 10.19
CA LEU A 308 9.21 -24.09 10.43
C LEU A 308 9.63 -24.12 11.91
N ILE A 309 8.88 -24.89 12.71
CA ILE A 309 9.08 -25.02 14.16
C ILE A 309 10.34 -25.84 14.47
N ALA A 310 10.50 -26.97 13.75
CA ALA A 310 11.65 -27.87 13.82
C ALA A 310 11.93 -28.43 12.42
N LYS A 311 13.02 -29.17 12.23
CA LYS A 311 13.40 -29.76 10.94
C LYS A 311 12.21 -30.49 10.28
N GLN A 312 11.89 -30.11 9.05
CA GLN A 312 10.76 -30.62 8.27
C GLN A 312 9.39 -30.59 8.99
N THR A 313 9.24 -29.76 10.03
CA THR A 313 8.04 -29.66 10.89
C THR A 313 7.45 -28.26 10.79
N LEU A 314 6.48 -28.10 9.88
CA LEU A 314 5.77 -26.84 9.63
C LEU A 314 4.47 -26.77 10.45
N ARG A 315 4.14 -25.59 10.99
CA ARG A 315 2.88 -25.28 11.69
C ARG A 315 2.32 -23.95 11.20
N TRP A 316 1.02 -23.90 10.91
CA TRP A 316 0.30 -22.65 10.73
C TRP A 316 0.06 -21.96 12.08
N ILE A 317 0.27 -20.65 12.11
CA ILE A 317 0.01 -19.76 13.25
C ILE A 317 -0.86 -18.61 12.76
N THR A 318 -1.95 -18.32 13.47
CA THR A 318 -3.00 -17.39 13.06
C THR A 318 -3.14 -16.24 14.06
N ILE A 319 -2.94 -15.02 13.58
CA ILE A 319 -3.13 -13.76 14.31
C ILE A 319 -4.43 -13.11 13.81
N SER A 320 -5.41 -12.94 14.69
CA SER A 320 -6.66 -12.21 14.40
C SER A 320 -6.52 -10.76 14.84
N SER A 321 -6.48 -9.84 13.87
CA SER A 321 -6.24 -8.40 14.07
C SER A 321 -6.70 -7.61 12.86
N ASP A 322 -7.36 -6.47 13.08
CA ASP A 322 -7.75 -5.52 12.04
C ASP A 322 -6.53 -4.97 11.26
N GLN A 323 -5.33 -5.01 11.85
CA GLN A 323 -4.08 -4.61 11.22
C GLN A 323 -3.40 -5.74 10.41
N ALA A 324 -4.00 -6.93 10.28
CA ALA A 324 -3.39 -8.08 9.58
C ALA A 324 -2.92 -7.78 8.15
N MET A 325 -3.59 -6.87 7.43
CA MET A 325 -3.14 -6.41 6.11
C MET A 325 -1.84 -5.61 6.20
N LEU A 326 -1.69 -4.72 7.19
CA LEU A 326 -0.44 -3.99 7.42
C LEU A 326 0.68 -4.97 7.83
N MET A 327 0.38 -5.94 8.71
CA MET A 327 1.34 -6.99 9.09
C MET A 327 1.88 -7.74 7.86
N SER A 328 1.01 -8.12 6.92
CA SER A 328 1.41 -8.76 5.65
C SER A 328 2.28 -7.85 4.77
N VAL A 329 2.00 -6.54 4.73
CA VAL A 329 2.84 -5.56 4.01
C VAL A 329 4.23 -5.43 4.68
N CYS A 330 4.31 -5.52 6.01
CA CYS A 330 5.57 -5.52 6.74
C CYS A 330 6.40 -6.79 6.48
N LEU A 331 5.78 -7.97 6.48
CA LEU A 331 6.44 -9.23 6.12
C LEU A 331 7.00 -9.17 4.68
N GLN A 332 6.19 -8.78 3.70
CA GLN A 332 6.65 -8.63 2.31
C GLN A 332 7.81 -7.64 2.19
N ALA A 333 7.71 -6.47 2.82
CA ALA A 333 8.75 -5.45 2.73
C ALA A 333 10.07 -5.86 3.41
N MET A 334 10.04 -6.72 4.44
CA MET A 334 11.25 -7.36 4.98
C MET A 334 11.82 -8.43 4.04
N VAL A 335 10.99 -9.24 3.38
CA VAL A 335 11.43 -10.25 2.40
C VAL A 335 12.08 -9.57 1.18
N ASP A 336 11.42 -8.56 0.60
CA ASP A 336 12.01 -7.70 -0.43
C ASP A 336 13.40 -7.19 0.01
N GLN A 337 13.52 -6.66 1.23
CA GLN A 337 14.78 -6.12 1.74
C GLN A 337 15.84 -7.20 2.04
N LEU A 338 15.46 -8.43 2.41
CA LEU A 338 16.39 -9.55 2.58
C LEU A 338 16.98 -10.01 1.25
N LEU A 339 16.13 -10.19 0.23
CA LEU A 339 16.54 -10.65 -1.10
C LEU A 339 17.48 -9.65 -1.79
N HIS A 340 17.19 -8.35 -1.68
CA HIS A 340 18.05 -7.28 -2.22
C HIS A 340 19.23 -6.94 -1.28
N GLY A 341 19.21 -7.42 -0.03
CA GLY A 341 20.20 -7.12 1.01
C GLY A 341 21.38 -8.10 1.08
N GLY A 342 21.38 -9.19 0.31
CA GLY A 342 22.44 -10.21 0.28
C GLY A 342 23.82 -9.74 -0.22
N GLY A 343 23.91 -8.52 -0.76
CA GLY A 343 25.18 -7.90 -1.16
C GLY A 343 25.06 -6.37 -1.18
N GLY A 344 26.11 -5.68 -0.73
CA GLY A 344 26.11 -4.23 -0.49
C GLY A 344 26.10 -3.34 -1.73
N LYS A 345 25.05 -3.43 -2.56
CA LYS A 345 24.70 -2.43 -3.58
C LYS A 345 23.28 -1.91 -3.33
N PRO A 346 23.01 -0.60 -3.47
CA PRO A 346 21.63 -0.15 -3.59
C PRO A 346 21.02 -0.80 -4.84
N ALA A 347 19.76 -1.21 -4.76
CA ALA A 347 19.03 -1.64 -5.96
C ALA A 347 19.01 -0.47 -6.96
N PRO A 348 19.48 -0.66 -8.20
CA PRO A 348 19.19 0.30 -9.25
C PRO A 348 17.70 0.17 -9.59
N SER A 349 16.92 1.24 -9.41
CA SER A 349 15.94 1.53 -10.45
C SER A 349 16.75 1.87 -11.70
N SER A 350 16.48 1.17 -12.80
CA SER A 350 17.17 1.38 -14.08
C SER A 350 16.57 2.60 -14.78
N ASP A 351 16.72 3.77 -14.15
CA ASP A 351 16.28 5.06 -14.66
C ASP A 351 17.34 5.71 -15.59
N ASP A 352 18.51 5.06 -15.75
CA ASP A 352 19.51 5.34 -16.78
C ASP A 352 19.03 4.88 -18.20
N GLU A 353 17.81 5.26 -18.61
CA GLU A 353 17.52 5.41 -20.04
C GLU A 353 18.15 6.74 -20.50
N GLN A 354 18.99 6.66 -21.53
CA GLN A 354 19.85 7.77 -21.93
C GLN A 354 19.04 8.96 -22.47
N ASP A 355 19.24 10.15 -21.87
CA ASP A 355 18.83 11.44 -22.43
C ASP A 355 19.69 11.79 -23.66
N ALA A 356 19.46 11.05 -24.75
CA ALA A 356 20.06 11.27 -26.06
C ALA A 356 19.32 12.43 -26.77
N GLY A 357 19.60 13.65 -26.31
CA GLY A 357 18.87 14.86 -26.69
C GLY A 357 18.74 15.09 -28.20
N ALA A 358 17.50 15.30 -28.67
CA ALA A 358 17.17 15.61 -30.06
C ALA A 358 16.90 17.11 -30.26
N THR A 359 17.96 17.92 -30.39
CA THR A 359 17.81 19.33 -30.78
C THR A 359 17.31 19.48 -32.21
N SER A 360 16.36 20.39 -32.40
CA SER A 360 15.67 20.68 -33.65
C SER A 360 16.57 21.01 -34.85
N SER A 361 16.22 20.51 -36.03
CA SER A 361 16.28 21.27 -37.29
C SER A 361 15.37 20.64 -38.35
N ALA A 362 14.96 21.42 -39.34
CA ALA A 362 14.07 20.98 -40.42
C ALA A 362 14.72 21.19 -41.79
N SER A 363 14.68 20.18 -42.65
CA SER A 363 14.81 20.33 -44.11
C SER A 363 14.43 19.05 -44.86
N THR A 364 13.61 19.20 -45.91
CA THR A 364 13.45 18.21 -46.99
C THR A 364 14.60 18.32 -47.98
N PRO A 365 14.96 17.22 -48.68
CA PRO A 365 14.71 17.26 -50.13
C PRO A 365 14.27 15.92 -50.77
N SER A 366 13.21 16.03 -51.57
CA SER A 366 12.92 15.36 -52.86
C SER A 366 13.64 14.07 -53.33
N SER A 367 12.80 13.06 -53.63
CA SER A 367 12.73 12.33 -54.92
C SER A 367 13.81 11.30 -55.35
N VAL A 368 13.33 10.09 -55.65
CA VAL A 368 13.52 9.40 -56.95
C VAL A 368 12.30 8.53 -57.26
N SER A 369 12.03 8.26 -58.54
CA SER A 369 10.79 7.66 -59.04
C SER A 369 10.97 6.22 -59.56
N SER A 370 9.88 5.45 -59.58
CA SER A 370 9.75 4.29 -60.49
C SER A 370 8.33 4.26 -61.09
N THR A 371 8.24 3.92 -62.37
CA THR A 371 7.04 4.15 -63.22
C THR A 371 6.55 2.84 -63.81
N SER A 372 5.22 2.60 -63.86
CA SER A 372 4.60 1.85 -64.97
C SER A 372 3.06 1.94 -65.01
N THR A 373 2.59 2.92 -65.79
CA THR A 373 1.40 2.95 -66.68
C THR A 373 0.50 1.70 -66.79
N SER A 374 -0.83 1.89 -66.71
CA SER A 374 -1.76 1.61 -67.84
C SER A 374 -3.26 1.90 -67.59
N THR A 375 -3.93 2.40 -68.66
CA THR A 375 -5.37 2.32 -69.02
C THR A 375 -6.42 2.06 -67.92
N CYS A 376 -7.30 2.99 -67.51
CA CYS A 376 -8.33 3.81 -68.21
C CYS A 376 -9.73 3.18 -68.35
N ALA A 377 -10.75 3.89 -67.87
CA ALA A 377 -12.11 3.96 -68.45
C ALA A 377 -12.90 5.07 -67.72
N SER A 378 -13.47 6.02 -68.46
CA SER A 378 -14.35 7.07 -67.90
C SER A 378 -15.78 6.80 -68.33
N THR A 379 -16.76 7.09 -67.47
CA THR A 379 -18.15 7.34 -67.90
C THR A 379 -18.78 8.34 -66.93
N SER A 380 -19.31 9.43 -67.48
CA SER A 380 -19.83 10.56 -66.71
C SER A 380 -21.19 10.98 -67.28
N TYR A 381 -22.20 11.09 -66.43
CA TYR A 381 -23.49 11.71 -66.79
C TYR A 381 -24.06 12.55 -65.63
N SER A 382 -24.56 13.73 -65.97
CA SER A 382 -25.20 14.74 -65.10
C SER A 382 -26.63 15.01 -65.65
N THR A 383 -27.57 15.75 -65.05
CA THR A 383 -27.62 16.74 -63.93
C THR A 383 -29.12 16.78 -63.49
N THR A 384 -29.68 17.37 -62.42
CA THR A 384 -29.40 18.36 -61.33
C THR A 384 -30.49 18.08 -60.22
N THR A 385 -30.77 18.74 -59.08
CA THR A 385 -30.35 19.95 -58.32
C THR A 385 -30.76 19.79 -56.83
N THR A 386 -30.42 20.78 -55.99
CA THR A 386 -31.13 21.28 -54.78
C THR A 386 -31.07 20.50 -53.44
N ALA A 387 -31.16 21.30 -52.36
CA ALA A 387 -31.48 20.97 -50.96
C ALA A 387 -30.38 20.36 -50.04
N SER A 388 -29.52 21.24 -49.53
CA SER A 388 -29.13 21.40 -48.10
C SER A 388 -29.03 20.19 -47.13
N MET A 389 -27.82 20.00 -46.60
CA MET A 389 -27.48 19.75 -45.18
C MET A 389 -28.57 19.16 -44.24
N THR A 390 -28.35 17.95 -43.71
CA THR A 390 -28.80 17.61 -42.34
C THR A 390 -28.08 16.39 -41.75
N THR A 391 -27.50 16.56 -40.56
CA THR A 391 -27.28 15.46 -39.60
C THR A 391 -28.37 15.50 -38.53
N PRO A 392 -29.07 14.39 -38.21
CA PRO A 392 -29.99 14.33 -37.07
C PRO A 392 -29.40 13.52 -35.89
N PRO A 393 -29.49 14.01 -34.64
CA PRO A 393 -29.07 13.28 -33.44
C PRO A 393 -30.22 12.49 -32.79
N VAL A 394 -29.89 11.59 -31.86
CA VAL A 394 -30.86 11.04 -30.89
C VAL A 394 -30.49 11.51 -29.48
N LYS A 395 -31.46 12.08 -28.77
CA LYS A 395 -31.31 12.67 -27.44
C LYS A 395 -31.63 11.65 -26.35
N PHE A 396 -30.90 11.67 -25.24
CA PHE A 396 -31.41 11.12 -23.98
C PHE A 396 -32.47 12.07 -23.41
N LEU A 397 -33.58 11.52 -22.94
CA LEU A 397 -34.65 12.26 -22.26
C LEU A 397 -34.32 12.40 -20.78
N ALA A 398 -34.31 13.63 -20.29
CA ALA A 398 -34.37 13.95 -18.87
C ALA A 398 -35.81 14.37 -18.52
N GLN A 399 -36.34 13.85 -17.41
CA GLN A 399 -37.56 14.34 -16.77
C GLN A 399 -37.39 14.29 -15.25
N ASP A 400 -37.07 15.44 -14.66
CA ASP A 400 -37.31 15.70 -13.25
C ASP A 400 -38.76 16.15 -13.04
N LEU A 401 -39.37 15.71 -11.94
CA LEU A 401 -40.19 16.55 -11.06
C LEU A 401 -40.33 15.87 -9.69
N THR A 402 -40.43 16.67 -8.63
CA THR A 402 -40.14 16.29 -7.23
C THR A 402 -41.41 16.34 -6.35
N PRO A 403 -41.33 16.26 -5.01
CA PRO A 403 -40.74 15.21 -4.18
C PRO A 403 -41.75 14.61 -3.16
N LYS A 404 -41.48 13.41 -2.61
CA LYS A 404 -42.05 12.98 -1.32
C LYS A 404 -41.02 12.28 -0.45
N SER A 405 -41.14 12.48 0.87
CA SER A 405 -40.14 12.07 1.86
C SER A 405 -40.25 10.60 2.28
N LYS A 406 -39.10 9.95 2.46
CA LYS A 406 -38.72 9.30 3.72
C LYS A 406 -37.22 8.99 3.75
N GLN A 407 -36.64 8.95 4.94
CA GLN A 407 -35.21 8.71 5.15
C GLN A 407 -34.89 7.23 4.94
N GLN A 408 -33.90 6.93 4.10
CA GLN A 408 -33.09 5.72 4.22
C GLN A 408 -31.68 6.01 3.71
N ARG A 409 -30.84 6.54 4.60
CA ARG A 409 -29.41 6.78 4.34
C ARG A 409 -28.70 5.43 4.38
N LEU A 410 -28.63 4.73 3.24
CA LEU A 410 -27.86 3.48 3.12
C LEU A 410 -26.37 3.77 3.29
N THR A 411 -25.90 3.77 4.54
CA THR A 411 -24.48 3.77 4.89
C THR A 411 -23.89 2.39 4.58
N THR A 412 -23.65 2.10 3.30
CA THR A 412 -22.88 0.93 2.91
C THR A 412 -21.45 1.12 3.40
N SER A 413 -21.08 0.41 4.47
CA SER A 413 -19.68 0.30 4.91
C SER A 413 -18.89 -0.46 3.84
N ARG A 414 -18.45 0.26 2.82
CA ARG A 414 -17.50 -0.22 1.80
C ARG A 414 -16.12 -0.01 2.37
N THR A 415 -15.54 -1.05 2.94
CA THR A 415 -14.15 -1.03 3.40
C THR A 415 -13.23 -0.99 2.18
N PHE A 416 -12.79 0.21 1.78
CA PHE A 416 -11.77 0.42 0.73
C PHE A 416 -10.37 0.00 1.22
N GLY A 417 -10.23 -1.28 1.56
CA GLY A 417 -8.92 -1.90 1.73
C GLY A 417 -8.29 -2.20 0.37
N ALA A 418 -6.95 -2.18 0.32
CA ALA A 418 -6.22 -2.65 -0.84
C ALA A 418 -6.56 -4.13 -1.12
N VAL A 419 -6.63 -4.48 -2.40
CA VAL A 419 -7.10 -5.76 -2.98
C VAL A 419 -6.94 -6.95 -2.02
N PHE A 420 -8.03 -7.28 -1.31
CA PHE A 420 -8.02 -8.34 -0.30
C PHE A 420 -7.94 -9.73 -0.92
N PHE A 421 -7.16 -10.60 -0.28
CA PHE A 421 -7.14 -12.05 -0.50
C PHE A 421 -8.42 -12.65 0.10
N ARG A 422 -9.07 -13.60 -0.58
CA ARG A 422 -10.20 -14.37 -0.01
C ARG A 422 -9.90 -15.86 0.03
N ASN A 423 -10.61 -16.54 0.94
CA ASN A 423 -10.35 -17.90 1.37
C ASN A 423 -11.19 -18.91 0.57
N ASP A 424 -10.53 -19.71 -0.27
CA ASP A 424 -11.04 -20.98 -0.79
C ASP A 424 -10.17 -22.14 -0.26
N GLY A 425 -10.78 -23.33 -0.12
CA GLY A 425 -10.22 -24.43 0.68
C GLY A 425 -8.93 -25.04 0.13
N GLU A 426 -7.98 -25.30 1.05
CA GLU A 426 -6.64 -25.92 0.90
C GLU A 426 -5.66 -25.28 -0.11
N ALA A 427 -6.13 -24.78 -1.25
CA ALA A 427 -5.35 -24.10 -2.29
C ALA A 427 -5.59 -22.58 -2.35
N GLY A 428 -6.02 -21.97 -1.24
CA GLY A 428 -6.20 -20.53 -1.13
C GLY A 428 -4.91 -19.74 -1.44
N ALA A 429 -5.06 -18.60 -2.10
CA ALA A 429 -3.93 -17.79 -2.54
C ALA A 429 -3.09 -17.30 -1.34
N HIS A 430 -1.88 -17.83 -1.22
CA HIS A 430 -0.90 -17.49 -0.20
C HIS A 430 0.28 -16.77 -0.85
N VAL A 431 0.90 -15.86 -0.10
CA VAL A 431 2.18 -15.26 -0.45
C VAL A 431 3.26 -16.27 -0.09
N ALA A 432 3.93 -16.82 -1.10
CA ALA A 432 5.11 -17.66 -0.91
C ALA A 432 6.30 -16.79 -0.48
N ASN A 433 7.11 -17.27 0.46
CA ASN A 433 8.29 -16.55 0.91
C ASN A 433 9.54 -16.99 0.13
N GLU A 434 9.95 -16.19 -0.85
CA GLU A 434 11.18 -16.42 -1.63
C GLU A 434 12.45 -16.49 -0.76
N ALA A 435 12.46 -15.88 0.44
CA ALA A 435 13.59 -15.97 1.37
C ALA A 435 13.63 -17.29 2.19
N PHE A 436 12.63 -18.17 2.06
CA PHE A 436 12.59 -19.46 2.74
C PHE A 436 13.46 -20.50 2.02
N GLU A 437 13.40 -20.56 0.68
CA GLU A 437 13.99 -21.65 -0.12
C GLU A 437 15.52 -21.74 -0.01
N GLY A 438 16.21 -20.64 0.30
CA GLY A 438 17.67 -20.58 0.44
C GLY A 438 18.22 -20.52 1.86
N ILE A 439 17.36 -20.55 2.91
CA ILE A 439 17.79 -20.32 4.30
C ILE A 439 17.04 -21.21 5.33
N GLY A 440 15.80 -21.64 5.05
CA GLY A 440 14.88 -22.14 6.07
C GLY A 440 15.37 -23.28 6.97
N ASP A 441 15.95 -24.35 6.38
CA ASP A 441 16.42 -25.54 7.13
C ASP A 441 17.87 -25.37 7.68
N ASP A 442 18.61 -24.34 7.27
CA ASP A 442 19.96 -23.97 7.79
C ASP A 442 19.88 -23.10 9.06
N ASP A 443 18.72 -22.49 9.31
CA ASP A 443 18.48 -21.51 10.37
C ASP A 443 17.96 -22.17 11.68
N LEU A 444 18.29 -23.46 11.90
CA LEU A 444 17.64 -24.41 12.83
C LEU A 444 18.40 -24.70 14.12
#